data_AF-A0A963JNS4-F1
#
_entry.id   AF-A0A963JNS4-F1
#
_cell.length_a   1.000
_cell.length_b   1.000
_cell.length_c   1.000
_cell.angle_alpha   90.00
_cell.angle_beta   90.00
_cell.angle_gamma   90.00
#
_symmetry.space_group_name_H-M   'P 1'
#
loop_
_entity.id
_entity.type
_entity.pdbx_description
1 polymer ?
#
loop_
_entity_poly.entity_id
_entity_poly.type
_entity_poly.pdbx_seq_one_letter_code
_entity_poly.pdbx_strand_id
1 'polypeptide(L)'
;MNSKINSNHEHRKVWSLLPWFINQTLSATEQARVESHIRTCITCRIELKQQRQVYENIQQAELLQQISNASFNQLKKRIDTQPASLFASFRKRLDNFQKFFFQFPGLGKQFALTFGILLITTTLIFNATLEKPQAGSEYRTLAQSPEPLQEIKKPNLIRVIFTDETDVAQIDTIVSSVYGHIVNGPYKNGVYEILIDSEQKYSMEATDAIRELRDNANVIFAELAHVSLSSE
;
A
#
# COMPACT_ATOMS: atom_id res chain seq x y z
N MET A 1 8.00 27.02 54.00
CA MET A 1 7.92 27.22 52.54
C MET A 1 8.98 26.46 51.71
N ASN A 2 10.08 25.94 52.27
CA ASN A 2 11.16 25.28 51.48
C ASN A 2 10.82 23.92 50.84
N SER A 3 9.91 23.13 51.42
CA SER A 3 9.61 21.77 50.91
C SER A 3 8.92 21.77 49.53
N LYS A 4 7.98 22.69 49.29
CA LYS A 4 7.27 22.80 48.00
C LYS A 4 8.18 23.21 46.83
N ILE A 5 9.16 24.09 47.08
CA ILE A 5 10.09 24.57 46.05
C ILE A 5 11.03 23.43 45.62
N ASN A 6 11.54 22.66 46.58
CA ASN A 6 12.39 21.50 46.31
C ASN A 6 11.62 20.41 45.53
N SER A 7 10.36 20.14 45.89
CA SER A 7 9.53 19.18 45.15
C SER A 7 9.30 19.60 43.69
N ASN A 8 9.06 20.88 43.41
CA ASN A 8 8.86 21.37 42.05
C ASN A 8 10.17 21.35 41.22
N HIS A 9 11.31 21.59 41.86
CA HIS A 9 12.61 21.50 41.19
C HIS A 9 12.97 20.06 40.84
N GLU A 10 12.79 19.12 41.77
CA GLU A 10 13.04 17.71 41.53
C GLU A 10 12.04 17.12 40.52
N HIS A 11 10.78 17.57 40.55
CA HIS A 11 9.79 17.23 39.52
C HIS A 11 10.27 17.64 38.11
N ARG A 12 10.72 18.88 37.91
CA ARG A 12 11.22 19.36 36.60
C ARG A 12 12.45 18.57 36.13
N LYS A 13 13.37 18.26 37.03
CA LYS A 13 14.52 17.42 36.70
C LYS A 13 14.09 16.04 36.24
N VAL A 14 13.24 15.35 37.02
CA VAL A 14 12.74 14.02 36.66
C VAL A 14 11.95 14.07 35.35
N TRP A 15 11.14 15.10 35.13
CA TRP A 15 10.40 15.32 33.90
C TRP A 15 11.32 15.30 32.67
N SER A 16 12.46 15.98 32.73
CA SER A 16 13.44 16.01 31.64
C SER A 16 14.16 14.67 31.40
N LEU A 17 14.15 13.78 32.41
CA LEU A 17 14.78 12.47 32.35
C LEU A 17 13.85 11.36 31.86
N LEU A 18 12.52 11.57 31.84
CA LEU A 18 11.54 10.54 31.44
C LEU A 18 11.78 9.95 30.03
N PRO A 19 12.10 10.73 28.98
CA PRO A 19 12.36 10.16 27.67
C PRO A 19 13.59 9.24 27.65
N TRP A 20 14.65 9.65 28.35
CA TRP A 20 15.88 8.86 28.49
C TRP A 20 15.67 7.60 29.34
N PHE A 21 14.79 7.67 30.34
CA PHE A 21 14.39 6.53 31.16
C PHE A 21 13.69 5.45 30.31
N ILE A 22 12.76 5.85 29.43
CA ILE A 22 12.08 4.92 28.51
C ILE A 22 13.08 4.30 27.52
N ASN A 23 14.01 5.11 27.01
CA ASN A 23 15.08 4.65 26.12
C ASN A 23 16.18 3.85 26.84
N GLN A 24 16.09 3.63 28.16
CA GLN A 24 17.07 2.91 28.98
C GLN A 24 18.52 3.44 28.87
N THR A 25 18.67 4.75 28.64
CA THR A 25 19.98 5.40 28.42
C THR A 25 20.49 6.17 29.63
N LEU A 26 19.73 6.18 30.73
CA LEU A 26 20.11 6.85 31.98
C LEU A 26 21.15 6.06 32.79
N SER A 27 21.98 6.78 33.54
CA SER A 27 22.87 6.17 34.54
C SER A 27 22.08 5.56 35.70
N ALA A 28 22.65 4.59 36.41
CA ALA A 28 21.98 3.89 37.50
C ALA A 28 21.50 4.82 38.63
N THR A 29 22.22 5.92 38.89
CA THR A 29 21.85 6.92 39.90
C THR A 29 20.66 7.77 39.47
N GLU A 30 20.58 8.10 38.18
CA GLU A 30 19.45 8.85 37.60
C GLU A 30 18.20 7.97 37.47
N GLN A 31 18.37 6.71 37.09
CA GLN A 31 17.27 5.73 37.06
C GLN A 31 16.63 5.59 38.45
N ALA A 32 17.43 5.35 39.50
CA ALA A 32 16.94 5.25 40.86
C ALA A 32 16.21 6.53 41.33
N ARG A 33 16.70 7.71 40.90
CA ARG A 33 16.05 9.00 41.20
C ARG A 33 14.68 9.12 40.52
N VAL A 34 14.58 8.74 39.24
CA VAL A 34 13.31 8.72 38.49
C VAL A 34 12.35 7.74 39.14
N GLU A 35 12.78 6.51 39.43
CA GLU A 35 11.95 5.47 40.07
C GLU A 35 11.40 5.92 41.43
N SER A 36 12.24 6.53 42.27
CA SER A 36 11.80 7.05 43.57
C SER A 36 10.76 8.18 43.41
N HIS A 37 10.91 9.03 42.40
CA HIS A 37 9.99 10.15 42.18
C HIS A 37 8.66 9.71 41.58
N ILE A 38 8.66 8.80 40.60
CA ILE A 38 7.40 8.29 40.02
C ILE A 38 6.58 7.56 41.08
N ARG A 39 7.18 6.92 42.10
CA ARG A 39 6.42 6.31 43.21
C ARG A 39 5.57 7.29 44.01
N THR A 40 5.89 8.59 44.01
CA THR A 40 5.19 9.61 44.80
C THR A 40 4.45 10.64 43.93
N CYS A 41 4.93 10.94 42.72
CA CYS A 41 4.31 11.90 41.80
C CYS A 41 3.40 11.21 40.78
N ILE A 42 2.09 11.52 40.84
CA ILE A 42 1.11 11.00 39.87
C ILE A 42 1.30 11.61 38.47
N THR A 43 1.66 12.89 38.37
CA THR A 43 1.84 13.58 37.09
C THR A 43 2.96 12.94 36.27
N CYS A 44 4.12 12.65 36.89
CA CYS A 44 5.21 11.95 36.21
C CYS A 44 4.85 10.52 35.80
N ARG A 45 3.96 9.82 36.54
CA ARG A 45 3.47 8.49 36.12
C ARG A 45 2.60 8.56 34.88
N ILE A 46 1.71 9.55 34.81
CA ILE A 46 0.83 9.75 33.65
C ILE A 46 1.68 10.06 32.43
N GLU A 47 2.62 11.01 32.55
CA GLU A 47 3.54 11.37 31.47
C GLU A 47 4.37 10.16 31.01
N LEU A 48 4.94 9.39 31.94
CA LEU A 48 5.71 8.19 31.62
C LEU A 48 4.87 7.17 30.83
N LYS A 49 3.60 7.00 31.20
CA LYS A 49 2.68 6.10 30.48
C LYS A 49 2.41 6.60 29.07
N GLN A 50 2.17 7.89 28.88
CA GLN A 50 1.93 8.49 27.56
C GLN A 50 3.15 8.35 26.66
N GLN A 51 4.34 8.69 27.17
CA GLN A 51 5.57 8.55 26.42
C GLN A 51 5.89 7.09 26.07
N ARG A 52 5.58 6.13 26.95
CA ARG A 52 5.74 4.69 26.66
C ARG A 52 4.82 4.23 25.51
N GLN A 53 3.56 4.69 25.49
CA GLN A 53 2.64 4.35 24.39
C GLN A 53 3.18 4.85 23.04
N VAL A 54 3.74 6.07 23.00
CA VAL A 54 4.37 6.60 21.78
C VAL A 54 5.57 5.73 21.36
N TYR A 55 6.43 5.38 22.31
CA TYR A 55 7.60 4.52 22.06
C TYR A 55 7.19 3.16 21.49
N GLU A 56 6.19 2.49 22.09
CA GLU A 56 5.69 1.19 21.63
C GLU A 56 5.12 1.26 20.20
N ASN A 57 4.37 2.32 19.88
CA ASN A 57 3.83 2.52 18.53
C ASN A 57 4.93 2.75 17.48
N ILE A 58 5.99 3.48 17.81
CA ILE A 58 7.13 3.69 16.92
C ILE A 58 7.85 2.36 16.63
N GLN A 59 8.08 1.55 17.68
CA GLN A 59 8.74 0.24 17.53
C GLN A 59 7.95 -0.74 16.65
N GLN A 60 6.62 -0.73 16.77
CA GLN A 60 5.75 -1.53 15.90
C GLN A 60 5.84 -1.09 14.43
N ALA A 61 5.89 0.22 14.17
CA ALA A 61 6.04 0.74 12.81
C ALA A 61 7.41 0.37 12.19
N GLU A 62 8.48 0.41 12.99
CA GLU A 62 9.83 0.04 12.54
C GLU A 62 9.91 -1.44 12.14
N LEU A 63 9.28 -2.34 12.92
CA LEU A 63 9.20 -3.75 12.59
C LEU A 63 8.49 -4.00 11.26
N LEU A 64 7.36 -3.33 11.02
CA LEU A 64 6.62 -3.42 9.75
C LEU A 64 7.46 -2.91 8.57
N GLN A 65 8.20 -1.81 8.76
CA GLN A 65 9.09 -1.26 7.75
C GLN A 65 10.24 -2.22 7.42
N GLN A 66 10.82 -2.89 8.42
CA GLN A 66 11.88 -3.87 8.21
C GLN A 66 11.40 -5.07 7.37
N ILE A 67 10.19 -5.56 7.63
CA ILE A 67 9.57 -6.65 6.85
C ILE A 67 9.35 -6.21 5.39
N SER A 68 8.81 -5.00 5.19
CA SER A 68 8.62 -4.41 3.85
C SER A 68 9.95 -4.32 3.08
N ASN A 69 11.01 -3.80 3.70
CA ASN A 69 12.32 -3.68 3.07
C ASN A 69 12.92 -5.03 2.67
N ALA A 70 12.73 -6.09 3.48
CA ALA A 70 13.17 -7.44 3.14
C ALA A 70 12.45 -7.97 1.89
N SER A 71 11.12 -7.81 1.83
CA SER A 71 10.32 -8.21 0.67
C SER A 71 10.70 -7.42 -0.60
N PHE A 72 10.95 -6.12 -0.46
CA PHE A 72 11.39 -5.26 -1.56
C PHE A 72 12.78 -5.65 -2.08
N ASN A 73 13.73 -5.95 -1.18
CA ASN A 73 15.06 -6.41 -1.56
C ASN A 73 15.02 -7.75 -2.30
N GLN A 74 14.13 -8.66 -1.90
CA GLN A 74 13.90 -9.92 -2.62
C GLN A 74 13.33 -9.67 -4.02
N LEU A 75 12.35 -8.77 -4.15
CA LEU A 75 11.79 -8.37 -5.44
C LEU A 75 12.87 -7.75 -6.34
N LYS A 76 13.63 -6.79 -5.82
CA LYS A 76 14.73 -6.14 -6.54
C LYS A 76 15.73 -7.17 -7.06
N LYS A 77 16.13 -8.12 -6.20
CA LYS A 77 17.04 -9.21 -6.60
C LYS A 77 16.45 -10.05 -7.74
N ARG A 78 15.14 -10.37 -7.71
CA ARG A 78 14.48 -11.10 -8.81
C ARG A 78 14.51 -10.33 -10.13
N ILE A 79 14.23 -9.02 -10.09
CA ILE A 79 14.28 -8.14 -11.26
C ILE A 79 15.69 -8.12 -11.86
N ASP A 80 16.72 -7.93 -11.02
CA ASP A 80 18.11 -7.91 -11.48
C ASP A 80 18.58 -9.26 -12.05
N THR A 81 18.06 -10.37 -11.52
CA THR A 81 18.39 -11.72 -12.01
C THR A 81 17.60 -12.18 -13.23
N GLN A 82 16.59 -11.44 -13.67
CA GLN A 82 15.82 -11.81 -14.86
C GLN A 82 16.59 -11.34 -16.11
N PRO A 83 17.24 -12.25 -16.87
CA PRO A 83 17.97 -11.83 -18.06
C PRO A 83 16.97 -11.27 -19.08
N ALA A 84 17.38 -10.22 -19.79
CA ALA A 84 16.65 -9.57 -20.88
C ALA A 84 16.47 -10.48 -22.13
N SER A 85 16.09 -11.74 -21.94
CA SER A 85 15.88 -12.74 -22.99
C SER A 85 14.72 -12.38 -23.93
N LEU A 86 13.75 -11.61 -23.43
CA LEU A 86 12.66 -11.04 -24.23
C LEU A 86 13.19 -10.03 -25.25
N PHE A 87 14.11 -9.13 -24.85
CA PHE A 87 14.72 -8.15 -25.75
C PHE A 87 15.73 -8.78 -26.71
N ALA A 88 16.45 -9.83 -26.30
CA ALA A 88 17.37 -10.56 -27.17
C ALA A 88 16.65 -11.25 -28.34
N SER A 89 15.46 -11.80 -28.08
CA SER A 89 14.63 -12.46 -29.11
C SER A 89 13.97 -11.44 -30.04
N PHE A 90 13.56 -10.28 -29.51
CA PHE A 90 13.02 -9.17 -30.31
C PHE A 90 14.05 -8.57 -31.26
N ARG A 91 15.30 -8.38 -30.82
CA ARG A 91 16.39 -7.87 -31.66
C ARG A 91 16.70 -8.78 -32.85
N LYS A 92 16.74 -10.10 -32.65
CA LYS A 92 16.96 -11.06 -33.75
C LYS A 92 15.83 -11.04 -34.79
N ARG A 93 14.58 -10.79 -34.35
CA ARG A 93 13.41 -10.74 -35.24
C ARG A 93 13.37 -9.46 -36.07
N LEU A 94 13.81 -8.34 -35.50
CA LEU A 94 13.90 -7.05 -36.18
C LEU A 94 15.02 -7.01 -37.24
N ASP A 95 16.16 -7.65 -36.95
CA ASP A 95 17.30 -7.77 -37.88
C ASP A 95 16.92 -8.53 -39.16
N ASN A 96 16.06 -9.55 -39.04
CA ASN A 96 15.52 -10.29 -40.19
C ASN A 96 14.51 -9.45 -41.01
N PHE A 97 13.74 -8.58 -40.34
CA PHE A 97 12.75 -7.74 -41.01
C PHE A 97 13.41 -6.61 -41.80
N GLN A 98 14.51 -6.04 -41.28
CA GLN A 98 15.28 -5.01 -41.97
C GLN A 98 15.96 -5.56 -43.24
N LYS A 99 16.50 -6.78 -43.18
CA LYS A 99 17.06 -7.45 -44.38
C LYS A 99 16.01 -7.70 -45.45
N PHE A 100 14.79 -8.10 -45.06
CA PHE A 100 13.67 -8.31 -45.98
C PHE A 100 13.24 -7.02 -46.69
N PHE A 101 13.21 -5.89 -45.97
CA PHE A 101 12.85 -4.58 -46.54
C PHE A 101 13.89 -4.03 -47.52
N PHE A 102 15.19 -4.31 -47.32
CA PHE A 102 16.25 -3.89 -48.25
C PHE A 102 16.42 -4.81 -49.46
N GLN A 103 15.79 -6.00 -49.47
CA GLN A 103 15.89 -6.95 -50.58
C GLN A 103 14.94 -6.63 -51.75
N PHE A 104 13.97 -5.73 -51.56
CA PHE A 104 13.03 -5.29 -52.62
C PHE A 104 13.11 -3.77 -52.89
N PRO A 105 14.19 -3.28 -53.53
CA PRO A 105 14.41 -1.84 -53.79
C PRO A 105 13.40 -1.19 -54.76
N GLY A 106 12.53 -1.98 -55.42
CA GLY A 106 11.55 -1.51 -56.39
C GLY A 106 10.21 -1.03 -55.80
N LEU A 107 9.87 -1.41 -54.57
CA LEU A 107 8.57 -1.08 -53.95
C LEU A 107 8.64 0.18 -53.04
N GLY A 108 9.84 0.64 -52.67
CA GLY A 108 10.04 1.72 -51.69
C GLY A 108 9.65 3.13 -52.18
N LYS A 109 9.56 3.37 -53.49
CA LYS A 109 9.22 4.70 -54.02
C LYS A 109 7.71 4.98 -54.08
N GLN A 110 6.86 3.95 -54.07
CA GLN A 110 5.41 4.13 -54.21
C GLN A 110 4.65 4.12 -52.88
N PHE A 111 5.21 3.54 -51.81
CA PHE A 111 4.54 3.46 -50.51
C PHE A 111 5.00 4.52 -49.48
N ALA A 112 5.98 5.37 -49.80
CA ALA A 112 6.48 6.41 -48.89
C ALA A 112 5.42 7.48 -48.56
N LEU A 113 4.45 7.72 -49.45
CA LEU A 113 3.45 8.78 -49.30
C LEU A 113 2.16 8.34 -48.60
N THR A 114 1.85 7.04 -48.53
CA THR A 114 0.57 6.56 -47.97
C THR A 114 0.68 6.17 -46.48
N PHE A 115 1.85 5.73 -46.01
CA PHE A 115 2.01 5.32 -44.61
C PHE A 115 2.16 6.50 -43.63
N GLY A 116 2.65 7.65 -44.09
CA GLY A 116 2.78 8.84 -43.23
C GLY A 116 1.42 9.37 -42.76
N ILE A 117 0.42 9.36 -43.64
CA ILE A 117 -0.91 9.90 -43.33
C ILE A 117 -1.68 8.96 -42.38
N LEU A 118 -1.52 7.64 -42.51
CA LEU A 118 -2.20 6.67 -41.65
C LEU A 118 -1.65 6.64 -40.20
N LEU A 119 -0.35 6.89 -40.02
CA LEU A 119 0.26 7.05 -38.69
C LEU A 119 -0.19 8.35 -38.00
N ILE A 120 -0.33 9.45 -38.75
CA ILE A 120 -0.76 10.75 -38.19
C ILE A 120 -2.24 10.71 -37.78
N THR A 121 -3.11 10.08 -38.59
CA THR A 121 -4.55 10.00 -38.27
C THR A 121 -4.85 9.08 -37.11
N THR A 122 -4.14 7.95 -36.98
CA THR A 122 -4.28 7.06 -35.80
C THR A 122 -3.79 7.72 -34.51
N THR A 123 -2.70 8.49 -34.52
CA THR A 123 -2.26 9.26 -33.33
C THR A 123 -3.21 10.39 -32.93
N LEU A 124 -3.93 11.01 -33.86
CA LEU A 124 -4.89 12.07 -33.56
C LEU A 124 -6.22 11.53 -33.05
N ILE A 125 -6.70 10.40 -33.57
CA ILE A 125 -7.92 9.76 -33.09
C ILE A 125 -7.71 9.15 -31.71
N PHE A 126 -6.55 8.54 -31.44
CA PHE A 126 -6.21 7.98 -30.12
C PHE A 126 -6.08 9.09 -29.06
N ASN A 127 -5.52 10.27 -29.39
CA ASN A 127 -5.47 11.39 -28.45
C ASN A 127 -6.82 12.12 -28.25
N ALA A 128 -7.75 12.04 -29.21
CA ALA A 128 -9.06 12.68 -29.10
C ALA A 128 -10.12 11.80 -28.38
N THR A 129 -9.87 10.49 -28.26
CA THR A 129 -10.70 9.56 -27.45
C THR A 129 -10.15 9.33 -26.04
N LEU A 130 -8.96 9.86 -25.74
CA LEU A 130 -8.58 10.10 -24.35
C LEU A 130 -9.40 11.29 -23.88
N GLU A 131 -10.53 10.99 -23.21
CA GLU A 131 -11.22 11.93 -22.35
C GLU A 131 -10.16 12.74 -21.61
N LYS A 132 -10.10 14.04 -21.90
CA LYS A 132 -9.22 14.97 -21.22
C LYS A 132 -9.48 14.76 -19.74
N PRO A 133 -8.55 14.18 -18.95
CA PRO A 133 -8.78 14.08 -17.53
C PRO A 133 -8.95 15.53 -17.10
N GLN A 134 -10.11 15.88 -16.58
CA GLN A 134 -10.21 17.07 -15.76
C GLN A 134 -9.25 16.80 -14.62
N ALA A 135 -8.01 17.23 -14.80
CA ALA A 135 -7.01 17.32 -13.76
C ALA A 135 -7.47 18.45 -12.85
N GLY A 136 -8.56 18.19 -12.11
CA GLY A 136 -8.68 18.69 -10.76
C GLY A 136 -7.60 17.98 -9.97
N SER A 137 -6.36 18.47 -10.06
CA SER A 137 -5.34 18.14 -9.09
C SER A 137 -5.82 18.74 -7.77
N GLU A 138 -6.65 17.99 -7.07
CA GLU A 138 -7.15 18.34 -5.75
C GLU A 138 -5.96 18.22 -4.80
N TYR A 139 -5.29 19.35 -4.57
CA TYR A 139 -4.21 19.43 -3.60
C TYR A 139 -4.82 19.29 -2.20
N ARG A 140 -4.81 18.06 -1.68
CA ARG A 140 -5.32 17.77 -0.34
C ARG A 140 -4.27 18.14 0.71
N THR A 141 -4.56 19.18 1.48
CA THR A 141 -3.75 19.52 2.67
C THR A 141 -4.29 18.76 3.89
N LEU A 142 -3.40 18.41 4.84
CA LEU A 142 -3.75 17.65 6.04
C LEU A 142 -4.78 18.35 6.97
N ALA A 143 -5.09 19.62 6.71
CA ALA A 143 -6.06 20.42 7.47
C ALA A 143 -7.47 20.40 6.88
N GLN A 144 -7.68 19.78 5.71
CA GLN A 144 -9.00 19.75 5.09
C GLN A 144 -9.85 18.64 5.71
N SER A 145 -10.70 19.06 6.65
CA SER A 145 -11.80 18.22 7.15
C SER A 145 -12.70 17.83 5.97
N PRO A 146 -13.17 16.57 5.87
CA PRO A 146 -14.00 16.15 4.75
C PRO A 146 -15.25 17.02 4.71
N GLU A 147 -15.34 17.89 3.71
CA GLU A 147 -16.63 18.45 3.29
C GLU A 147 -17.47 17.27 2.80
N PRO A 148 -18.77 17.20 3.11
CA PRO A 148 -19.62 16.08 2.74
C PRO A 148 -19.86 16.13 1.23
N LEU A 149 -18.85 15.69 0.48
CA LEU A 149 -19.02 15.19 -0.87
C LEU A 149 -20.11 14.12 -0.76
N GLN A 150 -21.15 14.30 -1.57
CA GLN A 150 -22.20 13.31 -1.79
C GLN A 150 -21.57 11.92 -1.71
N GLU A 151 -22.15 11.10 -0.86
CA GLU A 151 -21.73 9.74 -0.52
C GLU A 151 -21.59 8.92 -1.81
N ILE A 152 -20.45 9.06 -2.50
CA ILE A 152 -20.00 8.11 -3.50
C ILE A 152 -19.69 6.90 -2.65
N LYS A 153 -20.70 6.04 -2.50
CA LYS A 153 -20.64 4.73 -1.86
C LYS A 153 -19.35 4.09 -2.33
N LYS A 154 -18.32 4.11 -1.46
CA LYS A 154 -17.00 3.60 -1.83
C LYS A 154 -17.22 2.17 -2.30
N PRO A 155 -16.66 1.76 -3.45
CA PRO A 155 -16.77 0.36 -3.84
C PRO A 155 -16.19 -0.47 -2.69
N ASN A 156 -16.98 -1.42 -2.16
CA ASN A 156 -16.57 -2.35 -1.12
C ASN A 156 -15.61 -3.40 -1.72
N LEU A 157 -14.50 -2.92 -2.28
CA LEU A 157 -13.50 -3.72 -2.95
C LEU A 157 -12.51 -4.23 -1.91
N ILE A 158 -12.28 -5.54 -1.89
CA ILE A 158 -11.43 -6.25 -0.94
C ILE A 158 -10.36 -7.01 -1.73
N ARG A 159 -9.11 -6.89 -1.31
CA ARG A 159 -8.00 -7.71 -1.81
C ARG A 159 -7.83 -8.93 -0.93
N VAL A 160 -7.81 -10.10 -1.56
CA VAL A 160 -7.71 -11.39 -0.87
C VAL A 160 -6.61 -12.25 -1.48
N ILE A 161 -5.86 -12.95 -0.64
CA ILE A 161 -4.88 -13.96 -1.03
C ILE A 161 -5.30 -15.28 -0.38
N PHE A 162 -5.49 -16.31 -1.21
CA PHE A 162 -5.80 -17.66 -0.76
C PHE A 162 -4.54 -18.52 -0.63
N THR A 163 -4.62 -19.62 0.11
CA THR A 163 -3.54 -20.62 0.17
C THR A 163 -3.34 -21.33 -1.18
N ASP A 164 -2.10 -21.78 -1.45
CA ASP A 164 -1.75 -22.48 -2.71
C ASP A 164 -2.51 -23.81 -2.92
N GLU A 165 -3.13 -24.34 -1.86
CA GLU A 165 -3.91 -25.59 -1.86
C GLU A 165 -5.41 -25.37 -2.17
N THR A 166 -5.86 -24.11 -2.30
CA THR A 166 -7.28 -23.79 -2.49
C THR A 166 -7.68 -23.96 -3.95
N ASP A 167 -8.65 -24.85 -4.22
CA ASP A 167 -9.22 -25.03 -5.56
C ASP A 167 -10.19 -23.90 -5.92
N VAL A 168 -10.39 -23.66 -7.22
CA VAL A 168 -11.27 -22.59 -7.74
C VAL A 168 -12.69 -22.71 -7.19
N ALA A 169 -13.22 -23.94 -7.09
CA ALA A 169 -14.55 -24.17 -6.51
C ALA A 169 -14.64 -23.78 -5.02
N GLN A 170 -13.54 -23.94 -4.28
CA GLN A 170 -13.48 -23.53 -2.88
C GLN A 170 -13.35 -22.02 -2.76
N ILE A 171 -12.58 -21.38 -3.64
CA ILE A 171 -12.48 -19.91 -3.73
C ILE A 171 -13.87 -19.31 -3.95
N ASP A 172 -14.62 -19.78 -4.94
CA ASP A 172 -15.97 -19.28 -5.23
C ASP A 172 -16.93 -19.47 -4.03
N THR A 173 -16.78 -20.58 -3.30
CA THR A 173 -17.56 -20.83 -2.07
C THR A 173 -17.24 -19.82 -0.98
N ILE A 174 -15.95 -19.51 -0.77
CA ILE A 174 -15.50 -18.54 0.23
C ILE A 174 -15.93 -17.13 -0.16
N VAL A 175 -15.79 -16.76 -1.43
CA VAL A 175 -16.18 -15.42 -1.93
C VAL A 175 -17.69 -15.22 -1.85
N SER A 176 -18.47 -16.26 -2.16
CA SER A 176 -19.92 -16.21 -2.07
C SER A 176 -20.44 -16.11 -0.63
N SER A 177 -19.70 -16.60 0.38
CA SER A 177 -20.14 -16.53 1.78
C SER A 177 -20.24 -15.10 2.30
N VAL A 178 -19.37 -14.22 1.81
CA VAL A 178 -19.35 -12.79 2.16
C VAL A 178 -20.18 -11.92 1.22
N TYR A 179 -21.04 -12.51 0.38
CA TYR A 179 -21.81 -11.80 -0.65
C TYR A 179 -20.91 -10.99 -1.59
N GLY A 180 -19.74 -11.54 -1.89
CA GLY A 180 -18.78 -10.97 -2.82
C GLY A 180 -18.83 -11.66 -4.17
N HIS A 181 -18.28 -10.99 -5.18
CA HIS A 181 -17.91 -11.61 -6.44
C HIS A 181 -16.51 -11.14 -6.86
N ILE A 182 -15.78 -12.01 -7.55
CA ILE A 182 -14.43 -11.70 -8.03
C ILE A 182 -14.54 -10.76 -9.23
N VAL A 183 -13.97 -9.56 -9.10
CA VAL A 183 -13.91 -8.59 -10.21
C VAL A 183 -12.61 -8.70 -10.99
N ASN A 184 -11.49 -9.01 -10.32
CA ASN A 184 -10.20 -9.26 -10.97
C ASN A 184 -9.40 -10.35 -10.22
N GLY A 185 -8.51 -11.02 -10.95
CA GLY A 185 -7.56 -12.02 -10.40
C GLY A 185 -7.74 -13.42 -11.00
N PRO A 186 -6.82 -14.37 -10.69
CA PRO A 186 -5.61 -14.18 -9.90
C PRO A 186 -4.56 -13.36 -10.67
N TYR A 187 -4.03 -12.32 -10.03
CA TYR A 187 -2.85 -11.64 -10.53
C TYR A 187 -1.61 -12.55 -10.41
N LYS A 188 -0.50 -12.18 -11.05
CA LYS A 188 0.77 -12.95 -10.99
C LYS A 188 1.30 -13.19 -9.56
N ASN A 189 0.83 -12.41 -8.58
CA ASN A 189 1.17 -12.51 -7.17
C ASN A 189 0.11 -13.26 -6.33
N GLY A 190 -0.89 -13.91 -6.97
CA GLY A 190 -1.93 -14.67 -6.27
C GLY A 190 -3.04 -13.81 -5.63
N VAL A 191 -3.06 -12.50 -5.91
CA VAL A 191 -4.10 -11.61 -5.38
C VAL A 191 -5.38 -11.72 -6.20
N TYR A 192 -6.51 -11.71 -5.49
CA TYR A 192 -7.86 -11.57 -6.03
C TYR A 192 -8.47 -10.25 -5.53
N GLU A 193 -9.21 -9.58 -6.39
CA GLU A 193 -10.04 -8.42 -6.04
C GLU A 193 -11.50 -8.85 -6.04
N ILE A 194 -12.15 -8.70 -4.89
CA ILE A 194 -13.52 -9.11 -4.65
C ILE A 194 -14.34 -7.87 -4.33
N LEU A 195 -15.44 -7.68 -5.04
CA LEU A 195 -16.40 -6.62 -4.77
C LEU A 195 -17.54 -7.17 -3.92
N ILE A 196 -17.83 -6.55 -2.79
CA ILE A 196 -19.00 -6.89 -1.97
C ILE A 196 -20.23 -6.16 -2.50
N ASP A 197 -21.28 -6.91 -2.79
CA ASP A 197 -22.51 -6.40 -3.36
C ASP A 197 -23.30 -5.58 -2.34
N SER A 198 -23.05 -4.28 -2.32
CA SER A 198 -23.69 -3.34 -1.39
C SER A 198 -25.12 -2.94 -1.79
N GLU A 199 -25.56 -3.31 -3.01
CA GLU A 199 -26.88 -2.99 -3.57
C GLU A 199 -27.94 -4.05 -3.27
N GLN A 200 -27.54 -5.21 -2.72
CA GLN A 200 -28.45 -6.32 -2.44
C GLN A 200 -29.11 -6.21 -1.06
N LYS A 201 -30.32 -6.78 -0.95
CA LYS A 201 -31.13 -6.85 0.28
C LYS A 201 -30.39 -7.51 1.46
N TYR A 202 -29.38 -8.33 1.14
CA TYR A 202 -28.43 -8.91 2.08
C TYR A 202 -27.04 -8.43 1.64
N SER A 203 -26.58 -7.32 2.20
CA SER A 203 -25.22 -6.83 2.01
C SER A 203 -24.48 -6.93 3.33
N MET A 204 -23.22 -7.34 3.26
CA MET A 204 -22.30 -7.34 4.39
C MET A 204 -21.48 -6.05 4.35
N GLU A 205 -21.27 -5.40 5.50
CA GLU A 205 -20.32 -4.31 5.57
C GLU A 205 -18.92 -4.84 5.24
N ALA A 206 -18.12 -4.06 4.50
CA ALA A 206 -16.80 -4.51 4.06
C ALA A 206 -15.88 -4.91 5.23
N THR A 207 -16.02 -4.25 6.39
CA THR A 207 -15.29 -4.58 7.61
C THR A 207 -15.63 -5.98 8.15
N ASP A 208 -16.91 -6.35 8.09
CA ASP A 208 -17.39 -7.66 8.52
C ASP A 208 -16.98 -8.76 7.54
N ALA A 209 -17.09 -8.48 6.24
CA ALA A 209 -16.61 -9.38 5.18
C ALA A 209 -15.11 -9.66 5.33
N ILE A 210 -14.29 -8.65 5.62
CA ILE A 210 -12.86 -8.81 5.87
C ILE A 210 -12.60 -9.69 7.10
N ARG A 211 -13.38 -9.52 8.17
CA ARG A 211 -13.24 -10.33 9.38
C ARG A 211 -13.57 -11.80 9.11
N GLU A 212 -14.67 -12.06 8.42
CA GLU A 212 -15.06 -13.43 8.06
C GLU A 212 -14.04 -14.09 7.14
N LEU A 213 -13.52 -13.35 6.14
CA LEU A 213 -12.46 -13.86 5.26
C LEU A 213 -11.19 -14.21 6.06
N ARG A 214 -10.78 -13.39 7.03
CA ARG A 214 -9.59 -13.67 7.86
C ARG A 214 -9.76 -14.86 8.79
N ASP A 215 -10.99 -15.17 9.21
CA ASP A 215 -11.27 -16.31 10.07
C ASP A 215 -11.25 -17.64 9.28
N ASN A 216 -11.21 -17.60 7.95
CA ASN A 216 -11.12 -18.77 7.09
C ASN A 216 -9.67 -19.28 6.95
N ALA A 217 -9.44 -20.58 7.22
CA ALA A 217 -8.11 -21.19 7.16
C ALA A 217 -7.45 -21.14 5.76
N ASN A 218 -8.24 -21.02 4.70
CA ASN A 218 -7.75 -20.98 3.32
C ASN A 218 -7.45 -19.55 2.83
N VAL A 219 -7.57 -18.55 3.70
CA VAL A 219 -7.29 -17.15 3.41
C VAL A 219 -6.05 -16.71 4.20
N ILE A 220 -5.01 -16.32 3.46
CA ILE A 220 -3.76 -15.81 4.05
C ILE A 220 -3.93 -14.33 4.43
N PHE A 221 -4.65 -13.58 3.60
CA PHE A 221 -4.74 -12.14 3.72
C PHE A 221 -6.06 -11.60 3.16
N ALA A 222 -6.67 -10.65 3.86
CA ALA A 222 -7.84 -9.90 3.40
C ALA A 222 -7.84 -8.45 3.92
N GLU A 223 -7.90 -7.47 3.01
CA GLU A 223 -7.94 -6.05 3.33
C GLU A 223 -8.80 -5.24 2.35
N LEU A 224 -9.24 -4.04 2.78
CA LEU A 224 -9.87 -3.09 1.87
C LEU A 224 -8.88 -2.72 0.77
N ALA A 225 -9.31 -2.85 -0.48
CA ALA A 225 -8.55 -2.34 -1.60
C ALA A 225 -8.56 -0.81 -1.51
N HIS A 226 -7.41 -0.24 -1.16
CA HIS A 226 -7.18 1.17 -1.43
C HIS A 226 -7.20 1.33 -2.95
N VAL A 227 -8.07 2.21 -3.46
CA VAL A 227 -8.14 2.58 -4.88
C VAL A 227 -6.78 3.15 -5.29
N SER A 228 -5.87 2.26 -5.63
CA SER A 228 -4.68 2.57 -6.38
C SER A 228 -5.15 2.52 -7.81
N LEU A 229 -5.44 3.68 -8.39
CA LEU A 229 -5.65 3.84 -9.82
C LEU A 229 -4.32 3.46 -10.50
N SER A 230 -4.08 2.16 -10.67
CA SER A 230 -3.08 1.65 -11.58
C SER A 230 -3.70 1.72 -12.98
N SER A 231 -3.58 2.89 -13.59
CA SER A 231 -3.82 3.08 -15.01
C SER A 231 -2.69 2.39 -15.80
N GLU A 232 -3.03 1.33 -16.53
CA GLU A 232 -2.26 0.86 -17.69
C GLU A 232 -2.29 1.88 -18.84
#